data_AF-A0A176S1C0-F1
#
_entry.id   AF-A0A176S1C0-F1
#
_cell.length_a   1.000
_cell.length_b   1.000
_cell.length_c   1.000
_cell.angle_alpha   90.00
_cell.angle_beta   90.00
_cell.angle_gamma   90.00
#
_symmetry.space_group_name_H-M   'P 1'
#
loop_
_entity.id
_entity.type
_entity.pdbx_description
1 polymer ?
#
loop_
_entity_poly.entity_id
_entity_poly.type
_entity_poly.pdbx_seq_one_letter_code
_entity_poly.pdbx_strand_id
1 'polypeptide(L)'
;MVDTTLHPALGTGTLLEVHTTVQINGDSVSQLKMPAQQLKDEKAHMQWQDLEGTVYANRKLTAIQTEIRSPQIQLETDQGQIVIQQISLQADVQPGSTNFLQEGRLSIADIRLAGKQKPLVTLKGLELVGNNDIVSDNLMIGVKTDLQQIQVGADHYGPGFGRFELLHWHVPTLMSIRNTMTEIQSRGLPKRLQDRMLKLRLAPYGVALLKNTPEFAITSLNFNMPEGELRGTLRVKMEPFDQLALAALNPSLLLNILDAQLDMHIPQSLLQDDSTADETIKQRLNVWLEQGILIPAEDQSNYYQSQMQLKAST
;
A
#
# COMPACT_ATOMS: atom_id res chain seq x y z
N MET A 1 31.85 19.99 -6.06
CA MET A 1 31.57 19.39 -4.74
C MET A 1 30.59 20.32 -4.06
N VAL A 2 29.40 19.83 -3.71
CA VAL A 2 28.38 20.62 -3.03
C VAL A 2 27.99 19.85 -1.78
N ASP A 3 28.09 20.51 -0.63
CA ASP A 3 27.73 19.97 0.68
C ASP A 3 26.50 20.73 1.16
N THR A 4 25.49 20.02 1.66
CA THR A 4 24.24 20.63 2.15
C THR A 4 23.82 19.92 3.43
N THR A 5 23.75 20.68 4.51
CA THR A 5 23.38 20.20 5.85
C THR A 5 22.03 20.76 6.25
N LEU A 6 21.16 19.87 6.77
CA LEU A 6 19.88 20.26 7.38
C LEU A 6 19.98 20.12 8.91
N HIS A 7 19.61 21.18 9.63
CA HIS A 7 19.62 21.24 11.09
C HIS A 7 18.19 21.12 11.68
N PRO A 8 17.99 20.48 12.84
CA PRO A 8 16.71 20.42 13.54
C PRO A 8 16.33 21.75 14.20
N ALA A 9 15.03 21.94 14.42
CA ALA A 9 14.50 23.01 15.28
C ALA A 9 14.64 22.71 16.80
N LEU A 10 15.07 21.50 17.18
CA LEU A 10 15.06 20.99 18.57
C LEU A 10 16.36 20.27 19.00
N GLY A 11 17.49 20.51 18.33
CA GLY A 11 18.78 19.93 18.72
C GLY A 11 19.95 20.47 17.89
N THR A 12 21.18 20.32 18.39
CA THR A 12 22.41 20.88 17.79
C THR A 12 23.15 19.95 16.82
N GLY A 13 22.59 18.79 16.47
CA GLY A 13 23.20 17.83 15.53
C GLY A 13 22.63 17.92 14.11
N THR A 14 23.44 17.67 13.08
CA THR A 14 22.99 17.55 11.69
C THR A 14 22.04 16.37 11.52
N LEU A 15 20.83 16.60 11.00
CA LEU A 15 19.84 15.52 10.79
C LEU A 15 20.13 14.70 9.54
N LEU A 16 20.67 15.35 8.51
CA LEU A 16 20.94 14.74 7.24
C LEU A 16 22.16 15.41 6.62
N GLU A 17 23.13 14.58 6.29
CA GLU A 17 24.31 14.91 5.50
C GLU A 17 24.10 14.39 4.08
N VAL A 18 24.29 15.26 3.10
CA VAL A 18 24.17 14.92 1.68
C VAL A 18 25.46 15.30 0.98
N HIS A 19 26.22 14.31 0.53
CA HIS A 19 27.42 14.52 -0.26
C HIS A 19 27.17 14.20 -1.72
N THR A 20 27.18 15.21 -2.59
CA THR A 20 26.95 15.02 -4.03
C THR A 20 28.24 15.17 -4.84
N THR A 21 28.58 14.10 -5.55
CA THR A 21 29.64 14.07 -6.56
C THR A 21 29.06 14.16 -7.95
N VAL A 22 29.54 15.12 -8.74
CA VAL A 22 29.22 15.23 -10.16
C VAL A 22 30.39 14.67 -10.96
N GLN A 23 30.11 13.67 -11.79
CA GLN A 23 31.10 12.99 -12.61
C GLN A 23 31.39 13.76 -13.89
N ILE A 24 32.51 13.45 -14.56
CA ILE A 24 32.93 14.13 -15.80
C ILE A 24 31.89 13.97 -16.92
N ASN A 25 31.17 12.84 -16.96
CA ASN A 25 30.11 12.61 -17.93
C ASN A 25 28.81 13.41 -17.62
N GLY A 26 28.76 14.09 -16.48
CA GLY A 26 27.64 14.90 -16.00
C GLY A 26 26.63 14.14 -15.13
N ASP A 27 26.83 12.85 -14.86
CA ASP A 27 25.99 12.10 -13.92
C ASP A 27 26.29 12.54 -12.48
N SER A 28 25.31 12.39 -11.58
CA SER A 28 25.48 12.69 -10.17
C SER A 28 25.24 11.48 -9.29
N VAL A 29 26.09 11.32 -8.28
CA VAL A 29 25.90 10.37 -7.18
C VAL A 29 25.83 11.16 -5.89
N SER A 30 24.72 11.05 -5.17
CA SER A 30 24.53 11.63 -3.85
C SER A 30 24.56 10.54 -2.80
N GLN A 31 25.44 10.65 -1.83
CA GLN A 31 25.46 9.83 -0.63
C GLN A 31 24.64 10.54 0.45
N LEU A 32 23.69 9.83 1.03
CA LEU A 32 22.82 10.28 2.11
C LEU A 32 23.28 9.61 3.40
N LYS A 33 23.48 10.40 4.45
CA LYS A 33 23.77 9.88 5.78
C LYS A 33 22.95 10.63 6.83
N MET A 34 22.24 9.88 7.65
CA MET A 34 21.55 10.38 8.83
C MET A 34 22.12 9.61 10.02
N PRO A 35 22.94 10.26 10.87
CA PRO A 35 23.58 9.57 11.97
C PRO A 35 22.57 9.10 13.00
N ALA A 36 22.96 8.08 13.77
CA ALA A 36 22.19 7.58 14.89
C ALA A 36 21.84 8.71 15.87
N GLN A 37 20.57 8.79 16.25
CA GLN A 37 20.08 9.83 17.13
C GLN A 37 18.94 9.31 18.00
N GLN A 38 18.81 9.93 19.17
CA GLN A 38 17.73 9.71 20.11
C GLN A 38 16.97 11.01 20.31
N LEU A 39 15.65 10.95 20.17
CA LEU A 39 14.71 12.01 20.46
C LEU A 39 13.84 11.58 21.62
N LYS A 40 13.88 12.36 22.71
CA LYS A 40 13.10 12.10 23.91
C LYS A 40 12.15 13.26 24.18
N ASP A 41 10.88 12.91 24.31
CA ASP A 41 9.81 13.77 24.81
C ASP A 41 9.22 13.12 26.09
N GLU A 42 8.34 13.80 26.81
CA GLU A 42 7.72 13.31 28.06
C GLU A 42 6.96 11.99 27.88
N LYS A 43 6.40 11.75 26.68
CA LYS A 43 5.52 10.60 26.38
C LYS A 43 6.09 9.59 25.41
N ALA A 44 7.18 9.94 24.73
CA ALA A 44 7.73 9.12 23.65
C ALA A 44 9.26 9.23 23.59
N HIS A 45 9.91 8.11 23.33
CA HIS A 45 11.34 8.03 23.08
C HIS A 45 11.55 7.34 21.75
N MET A 46 11.99 8.10 20.75
CA MET A 46 12.30 7.62 19.42
C MET A 46 13.81 7.53 19.26
N GLN A 47 14.30 6.42 18.72
CA GLN A 47 15.70 6.27 18.36
C GLN A 47 15.82 5.59 17.01
N TRP A 48 16.82 5.99 16.25
CA TRP A 48 17.21 5.30 15.03
C TRP A 48 18.73 5.09 15.04
N GLN A 49 19.15 4.00 14.41
CA GLN A 49 20.55 3.78 14.03
C GLN A 49 20.85 4.51 12.72
N ASP A 50 22.11 4.52 12.32
CA ASP A 50 22.56 5.20 11.09
C ASP A 50 21.67 4.83 9.90
N LEU A 51 21.08 5.82 9.24
CA LEU A 51 20.40 5.65 7.97
C LEU A 51 21.35 6.10 6.86
N GLU A 52 21.55 5.22 5.90
CA GLU A 52 22.45 5.46 4.77
C GLU A 52 21.69 5.30 3.47
N GLY A 53 22.10 6.04 2.44
CA GLY A 53 21.51 5.87 1.13
C GLY A 53 22.40 6.39 0.01
N THR A 54 22.09 5.95 -1.20
CA THR A 54 22.71 6.43 -2.43
C THR A 54 21.62 6.81 -3.40
N VAL A 55 21.74 7.99 -4.00
CA VAL A 55 20.91 8.43 -5.12
C VAL A 55 21.81 8.63 -6.33
N TYR A 56 21.60 7.85 -7.37
CA TYR A 56 22.21 8.04 -8.66
C TYR A 56 21.21 8.75 -9.59
N ALA A 57 21.66 9.78 -10.29
CA ALA A 57 20.88 10.43 -11.33
C ALA A 57 21.76 10.65 -12.56
N ASN A 58 21.27 10.25 -13.73
CA ASN A 58 22.01 10.51 -14.97
C ASN A 58 21.97 12.01 -15.33
N ARG A 59 22.88 12.45 -16.20
CA ARG A 59 22.99 13.88 -16.61
C ARG A 59 21.68 14.49 -17.10
N LYS A 60 20.86 13.69 -17.78
CA LYS A 60 19.60 14.15 -18.39
C LYS A 60 18.41 14.08 -17.42
N LEU A 61 18.61 13.59 -16.20
CA LEU A 61 17.56 13.28 -15.22
C LEU A 61 16.46 12.39 -15.81
N THR A 62 16.79 11.49 -16.74
CA THR A 62 15.83 10.54 -17.32
C THR A 62 15.81 9.21 -16.56
N ALA A 63 16.75 9.01 -15.64
CA ALA A 63 16.79 7.87 -14.73
C ALA A 63 17.34 8.33 -13.38
N ILE A 64 16.62 7.99 -12.32
CA ILE A 64 17.02 8.20 -10.93
C ILE A 64 16.89 6.85 -10.22
N GLN A 65 17.97 6.40 -9.60
CA GLN A 65 18.02 5.17 -8.82
C GLN A 65 18.30 5.54 -7.37
N THR A 66 17.52 5.00 -6.45
CA THR A 66 17.62 5.29 -5.03
C THR A 66 17.74 4.00 -4.26
N GLU A 67 18.73 3.93 -3.38
CA GLU A 67 18.87 2.87 -2.39
C GLU A 67 18.99 3.52 -1.00
N ILE A 68 18.17 3.09 -0.05
CA ILE A 68 18.18 3.57 1.33
C ILE A 68 18.13 2.36 2.26
N ARG A 69 18.93 2.39 3.33
CA ARG A 69 19.00 1.35 4.34
C ARG A 69 18.97 1.96 5.74
N SER A 70 18.25 1.33 6.65
CA SER A 70 18.27 1.65 8.08
C SER A 70 18.34 0.35 8.89
N PRO A 71 19.37 0.17 9.73
CA PRO A 71 19.52 -1.03 10.55
C PRO A 71 18.41 -1.18 11.58
N GLN A 72 17.98 -0.08 12.21
CA GLN A 72 16.92 -0.11 13.21
C GLN A 72 16.28 1.26 13.43
N ILE A 73 14.96 1.25 13.57
CA ILE A 73 14.16 2.34 14.12
C ILE A 73 13.37 1.78 15.30
N GLN A 74 13.33 2.52 16.40
CA GLN A 74 12.61 2.13 17.60
C GLN A 74 11.84 3.32 18.17
N LEU A 75 10.61 3.04 18.59
CA LEU A 75 9.73 3.98 19.27
C LEU A 75 9.24 3.35 20.55
N GLU A 76 9.47 4.01 21.67
CA GLU A 76 8.94 3.68 22.98
C GLU A 76 7.93 4.73 23.40
N THR A 77 6.82 4.28 23.97
CA THR A 77 5.76 5.13 24.50
C THR A 77 5.29 4.58 25.84
N ASP A 78 4.40 5.32 26.50
CA ASP A 78 3.67 4.82 27.66
C ASP A 78 2.81 3.58 27.36
N GLN A 79 2.41 3.37 26.10
CA GLN A 79 1.58 2.24 25.67
C GLN A 79 2.38 0.98 25.30
N GLY A 80 3.66 1.13 24.95
CA GLY A 80 4.48 0.02 24.48
C GLY A 80 5.67 0.44 23.63
N GLN A 81 6.29 -0.55 23.00
CA GLN A 81 7.48 -0.42 22.16
C GLN A 81 7.23 -0.96 20.76
N ILE A 82 7.75 -0.25 19.77
CA ILE A 82 7.82 -0.66 18.37
C ILE A 82 9.30 -0.70 18.00
N VAL A 83 9.76 -1.81 17.44
CA VAL A 83 11.11 -1.96 16.89
C VAL A 83 10.99 -2.46 15.45
N ILE A 84 11.64 -1.77 14.52
CA ILE A 84 11.69 -2.13 13.10
C ILE A 84 13.17 -2.31 12.75
N GLN A 85 13.54 -3.47 12.20
CA GLN A 85 14.93 -3.81 11.92
C GLN A 85 15.15 -4.10 10.43
N GLN A 86 16.34 -3.72 9.96
CA GLN A 86 16.84 -3.96 8.61
C GLN A 86 15.84 -3.52 7.53
N ILE A 87 15.55 -2.22 7.53
CA ILE A 87 14.74 -1.59 6.48
C ILE A 87 15.65 -1.38 5.27
N SER A 88 15.21 -1.81 4.11
CA SER A 88 15.84 -1.45 2.84
C SER A 88 14.79 -1.05 1.82
N LEU A 89 15.03 0.10 1.18
CA LEU A 89 14.24 0.63 0.08
C LEU A 89 15.14 0.73 -1.15
N GLN A 90 14.67 0.20 -2.27
CA GLN A 90 15.22 0.41 -3.60
C GLN A 90 14.12 1.01 -4.47
N ALA A 91 14.45 2.00 -5.28
CA ALA A 91 13.48 2.65 -6.15
C ALA A 91 14.15 3.18 -7.42
N ASP A 92 13.59 2.80 -8.56
CA ASP A 92 13.97 3.29 -9.87
C ASP A 92 12.84 4.16 -10.43
N VAL A 93 13.18 5.39 -10.75
CA VAL A 93 12.27 6.39 -11.29
C VAL A 93 12.78 6.80 -12.65
N GLN A 94 11.89 6.87 -13.64
CA GLN A 94 12.16 7.54 -14.91
C GLN A 94 11.40 8.87 -14.91
N PRO A 95 12.07 9.99 -14.59
CA PRO A 95 11.40 11.28 -14.59
C PRO A 95 10.87 11.62 -15.97
N GLY A 96 9.68 12.22 -15.99
CA GLY A 96 8.91 12.51 -17.20
C GLY A 96 7.68 13.35 -16.85
N SER A 97 6.63 13.29 -17.68
CA SER A 97 5.38 14.04 -17.42
C SER A 97 4.63 13.56 -16.18
N THR A 98 4.85 12.32 -15.74
CA THR A 98 4.10 11.69 -14.63
C THR A 98 4.90 11.48 -13.36
N ASN A 99 6.23 11.33 -13.48
CA ASN A 99 7.15 10.98 -12.38
C ASN A 99 6.68 9.77 -11.55
N PHE A 100 6.05 8.78 -12.19
CA PHE A 100 5.72 7.53 -11.51
C PHE A 100 6.99 6.72 -11.25
N LEU A 101 7.00 6.02 -10.12
CA LEU A 101 8.02 5.03 -9.79
C LEU A 101 7.91 3.87 -10.79
N GLN A 102 8.99 3.50 -11.48
CA GLN A 102 8.96 2.41 -12.46
C GLN A 102 9.08 1.06 -11.78
N GLU A 103 10.03 0.96 -10.85
CA GLU A 103 10.21 -0.23 -10.01
C GLU A 103 10.59 0.21 -8.60
N GLY A 104 10.14 -0.53 -7.61
CA GLY A 104 10.49 -0.27 -6.23
C GLY A 104 10.39 -1.52 -5.39
N ARG A 105 11.29 -1.65 -4.43
CA ARG A 105 11.34 -2.75 -3.48
C ARG A 105 11.52 -2.19 -2.08
N LEU A 106 10.58 -2.51 -1.20
CA LEU A 106 10.69 -2.29 0.24
C LEU A 106 10.84 -3.65 0.92
N SER A 107 11.85 -3.79 1.77
CA SER A 107 12.05 -4.96 2.61
C SER A 107 12.24 -4.55 4.06
N ILE A 108 11.64 -5.31 4.96
CA ILE A 108 11.78 -5.17 6.40
C ILE A 108 11.97 -6.57 6.98
N ALA A 109 13.12 -6.81 7.62
CA ALA A 109 13.44 -8.15 8.12
C ALA A 109 12.61 -8.51 9.35
N ASP A 110 12.44 -7.57 10.29
CA ASP A 110 11.74 -7.81 11.54
C ASP A 110 11.00 -6.55 12.02
N ILE A 111 9.76 -6.74 12.48
CA ILE A 111 8.96 -5.73 13.19
C ILE A 111 8.49 -6.36 14.48
N ARG A 112 8.81 -5.75 15.63
CA ARG A 112 8.30 -6.15 16.95
C ARG A 112 7.42 -5.06 17.54
N LEU A 113 6.26 -5.48 18.02
CA LEU A 113 5.28 -4.64 18.71
C LEU A 113 5.04 -5.25 20.10
N ALA A 114 5.50 -4.56 21.13
CA ALA A 114 5.35 -4.98 22.52
C ALA A 114 4.45 -3.97 23.27
N GLY A 115 3.17 -4.31 23.44
CA GLY A 115 2.25 -3.51 24.26
C GLY A 115 2.31 -3.93 25.73
N LYS A 116 2.12 -3.00 26.68
CA LYS A 116 2.18 -3.32 28.13
C LYS A 116 1.16 -4.36 28.61
N GLN A 117 0.04 -4.50 27.90
CA GLN A 117 -1.06 -5.42 28.23
C GLN A 117 -1.54 -6.23 27.02
N LYS A 118 -0.76 -6.25 25.93
CA LYS A 118 -1.09 -6.99 24.71
C LYS A 118 -0.01 -8.04 24.45
N PRO A 119 -0.34 -9.16 23.81
CA PRO A 119 0.67 -10.13 23.41
C PRO A 119 1.73 -9.47 22.53
N LEU A 120 2.96 -9.95 22.63
CA LEU A 120 4.03 -9.57 21.71
C LEU A 120 3.62 -9.99 20.29
N VAL A 121 3.67 -9.05 19.36
CA VAL A 121 3.49 -9.31 17.94
C VAL A 121 4.84 -9.15 17.25
N THR A 122 5.24 -10.15 16.47
CA THR A 122 6.44 -10.10 15.63
C THR A 122 6.06 -10.36 14.18
N LEU A 123 6.54 -9.55 13.23
CA LEU A 123 6.39 -9.76 11.80
C LEU A 123 7.78 -9.94 11.21
N LYS A 124 7.98 -10.96 10.38
CA LYS A 124 9.28 -11.27 9.77
C LYS A 124 9.21 -11.34 8.26
N GLY A 125 10.26 -10.81 7.64
CA GLY A 125 10.51 -10.89 6.20
C GLY A 125 9.35 -10.30 5.38
N LEU A 126 8.94 -9.08 5.72
CA LEU A 126 7.99 -8.32 4.90
C LEU A 126 8.73 -7.80 3.66
N GLU A 127 8.19 -8.10 2.50
CA GLU A 127 8.67 -7.61 1.22
C GLU A 127 7.52 -7.04 0.40
N LEU A 128 7.73 -5.87 -0.19
CA LEU A 128 6.85 -5.28 -1.19
C LEU A 128 7.67 -4.96 -2.43
N VAL A 129 7.26 -5.49 -3.57
CA VAL A 129 7.84 -5.17 -4.88
C VAL A 129 6.74 -4.56 -5.74
N GLY A 130 6.95 -3.33 -6.18
CA GLY A 130 6.03 -2.62 -7.06
C GLY A 130 6.68 -2.34 -8.40
N ASN A 131 5.92 -2.47 -9.47
CA ASN A 131 6.34 -2.09 -10.81
C ASN A 131 5.19 -1.38 -11.53
N ASN A 132 5.52 -0.37 -12.32
CA ASN A 132 4.54 0.37 -13.10
C ASN A 132 4.94 0.41 -14.57
N ASP A 133 3.94 0.52 -15.44
CA ASP A 133 4.13 0.76 -16.86
C ASP A 133 3.01 1.67 -17.38
N ILE A 134 3.27 2.39 -18.47
CA ILE A 134 2.30 3.26 -19.11
C ILE A 134 2.21 2.89 -20.59
N VAL A 135 1.07 2.38 -21.00
CA VAL A 135 0.79 2.02 -22.41
C VAL A 135 -0.42 2.82 -22.87
N SER A 136 -0.27 3.61 -23.92
CA SER A 136 -1.36 4.41 -24.50
C SER A 136 -2.14 5.23 -23.46
N ASP A 137 -1.43 6.00 -22.65
CA ASP A 137 -1.96 6.83 -21.54
C ASP A 137 -2.65 6.08 -20.40
N ASN A 138 -2.57 4.75 -20.37
CA ASN A 138 -3.09 3.93 -19.29
C ASN A 138 -1.96 3.41 -18.41
N LEU A 139 -2.09 3.68 -17.11
CA LEU A 139 -1.19 3.18 -16.09
C LEU A 139 -1.57 1.74 -15.74
N MET A 140 -0.55 0.89 -15.74
CA MET A 140 -0.54 -0.43 -15.14
C MET A 140 0.35 -0.39 -13.89
N ILE A 141 -0.15 -0.90 -12.77
CA ILE A 141 0.61 -1.06 -11.52
C ILE A 141 0.52 -2.52 -11.13
N GLY A 142 1.65 -3.18 -10.90
CA GLY A 142 1.75 -4.46 -10.24
C GLY A 142 2.38 -4.28 -8.86
N VAL A 143 1.81 -4.92 -7.84
CA VAL A 143 2.39 -4.99 -6.49
C VAL A 143 2.40 -6.43 -6.02
N LYS A 144 3.59 -6.96 -5.75
CA LYS A 144 3.80 -8.21 -5.04
C LYS A 144 4.08 -7.91 -3.58
N THR A 145 3.45 -8.68 -2.71
CA THR A 145 3.71 -8.68 -1.27
C THR A 145 4.11 -10.08 -0.84
N ASP A 146 5.13 -10.19 0.00
CA ASP A 146 5.52 -11.43 0.65
C ASP A 146 5.73 -11.17 2.14
N LEU A 147 5.38 -12.17 2.95
CA LEU A 147 5.56 -12.16 4.39
C LEU A 147 5.96 -13.56 4.83
N GLN A 148 7.06 -13.68 5.55
CA GLN A 148 7.53 -14.99 6.00
C GLN A 148 6.71 -15.49 7.18
N GLN A 149 6.46 -14.62 8.16
CA GLN A 149 5.80 -15.02 9.39
C GLN A 149 5.19 -13.84 10.14
N ILE A 150 4.06 -14.05 10.78
CA ILE A 150 3.57 -13.25 11.91
C ILE A 150 3.51 -14.17 13.12
N GLN A 151 3.98 -13.69 14.27
CA GLN A 151 3.82 -14.37 15.55
C GLN A 151 3.02 -13.48 16.49
N VAL A 152 1.96 -14.01 17.10
CA VAL A 152 1.15 -13.34 18.12
C VAL A 152 1.13 -14.22 19.35
N GLY A 153 1.92 -13.87 20.38
CA GLY A 153 2.08 -14.76 21.53
C GLY A 153 2.67 -16.12 21.14
N ALA A 154 1.88 -17.19 21.25
CA ALA A 154 2.27 -18.55 20.87
C ALA A 154 1.87 -18.92 19.43
N ASP A 155 0.97 -18.16 18.82
CA ASP A 155 0.39 -18.46 17.52
C ASP A 155 1.27 -17.95 16.40
N HIS A 156 1.36 -18.74 15.33
CA HIS A 156 2.18 -18.43 14.17
C HIS A 156 1.31 -18.44 12.91
N TYR A 157 1.42 -17.37 12.14
CA TYR A 157 0.76 -17.17 10.87
C TYR A 157 1.81 -16.96 9.78
N GLY A 158 1.44 -17.21 8.55
CA GLY A 158 2.33 -17.19 7.40
C GLY A 158 3.00 -18.55 7.11
N PRO A 159 3.75 -18.65 5.99
CA PRO A 159 4.02 -17.58 5.05
C PRO A 159 2.76 -17.09 4.32
N GLY A 160 2.82 -15.87 3.83
CA GLY A 160 1.75 -15.23 3.08
C GLY A 160 2.29 -14.46 1.90
N PHE A 161 1.54 -14.44 0.81
CA PHE A 161 1.87 -13.62 -0.35
C PHE A 161 0.62 -13.12 -1.06
N GLY A 162 0.77 -11.99 -1.73
CA GLY A 162 -0.30 -11.34 -2.49
C GLY A 162 0.23 -10.71 -3.76
N ARG A 163 -0.54 -10.79 -4.85
CA ARG A 163 -0.31 -10.05 -6.09
C ARG A 163 -1.52 -9.19 -6.39
N PHE A 164 -1.28 -7.89 -6.50
CA PHE A 164 -2.28 -6.86 -6.74
C PHE A 164 -1.95 -6.14 -8.04
N GLU A 165 -2.98 -5.86 -8.83
CA GLU A 165 -2.85 -5.21 -10.12
C GLU A 165 -3.88 -4.08 -10.24
N LEU A 166 -3.45 -2.95 -10.79
CA LEU A 166 -4.32 -1.87 -11.24
C LEU A 166 -4.07 -1.70 -12.74
N LEU A 167 -5.12 -1.85 -13.55
CA LEU A 167 -5.05 -1.83 -15.01
C LEU A 167 -5.98 -0.75 -15.58
N HIS A 168 -5.60 -0.19 -16.73
CA HIS A 168 -6.40 0.83 -17.45
C HIS A 168 -6.67 2.11 -16.65
N TRP A 169 -5.73 2.54 -15.81
CA TRP A 169 -5.87 3.77 -15.05
C TRP A 169 -5.42 4.98 -15.87
N HIS A 170 -6.36 5.76 -16.37
CA HIS A 170 -6.08 6.88 -17.30
C HIS A 170 -5.20 7.97 -16.67
N VAL A 171 -3.96 8.05 -17.14
CA VAL A 171 -2.89 8.91 -16.62
C VAL A 171 -3.26 10.40 -16.65
N PRO A 172 -3.78 10.97 -17.75
CA PRO A 172 -4.17 12.38 -17.76
C PRO A 172 -5.24 12.73 -16.70
N THR A 173 -6.17 11.80 -16.42
CA THR A 173 -7.17 11.98 -15.36
C THR A 173 -6.52 11.92 -13.98
N LEU A 174 -5.62 10.95 -13.74
CA LEU A 174 -4.87 10.85 -12.48
C LEU A 174 -4.04 12.11 -12.20
N MET A 175 -3.37 12.65 -13.22
CA MET A 175 -2.62 13.89 -13.11
C MET A 175 -3.52 15.09 -12.79
N SER A 176 -4.72 15.14 -13.40
CA SER A 176 -5.70 16.19 -13.11
C SER A 176 -6.23 16.13 -11.67
N ILE A 177 -6.44 14.92 -11.14
CA ILE A 177 -6.80 14.68 -9.73
C ILE A 177 -5.67 15.18 -8.82
N ARG A 178 -4.44 14.73 -9.06
CA ARG A 178 -3.26 15.14 -8.29
C ARG A 178 -3.12 16.65 -8.24
N ASN A 179 -3.15 17.30 -9.41
CA ASN A 179 -3.00 18.75 -9.52
C ASN A 179 -4.10 19.49 -8.76
N THR A 180 -5.35 19.03 -8.86
CA THR A 180 -6.48 19.61 -8.12
C THR A 180 -6.32 19.44 -6.60
N MET A 181 -5.84 18.28 -6.14
CA MET A 181 -5.59 18.02 -4.72
C MET A 181 -4.48 18.95 -4.19
N THR A 182 -3.34 19.04 -4.90
CA THR A 182 -2.23 19.92 -4.55
C THR A 182 -2.67 21.38 -4.51
N GLU A 183 -3.48 21.82 -5.48
CA GLU A 183 -4.02 23.17 -5.55
C GLU A 183 -4.95 23.50 -4.37
N ILE A 184 -5.79 22.57 -3.91
CA ILE A 184 -6.68 22.80 -2.76
C ILE A 184 -5.87 22.80 -1.45
N GLN A 185 -4.92 21.88 -1.31
CA GLN A 185 -4.08 21.78 -0.13
C GLN A 185 -3.20 23.01 0.07
N SER A 186 -2.68 23.60 -1.02
CA SER A 186 -1.82 24.79 -0.96
C SER A 186 -2.55 26.08 -0.58
N ARG A 187 -3.89 26.10 -0.60
CA ARG A 187 -4.70 27.29 -0.28
C ARG A 187 -4.86 27.57 1.22
N GLY A 188 -4.33 26.72 2.10
CA GLY A 188 -4.37 26.94 3.55
C GLY A 188 -5.79 27.00 4.15
N LEU A 189 -6.79 26.43 3.48
CA LEU A 189 -8.19 26.49 3.90
C LEU A 189 -8.43 25.63 5.17
N PRO A 190 -9.47 25.89 5.96
CA PRO A 190 -9.89 24.96 7.02
C PRO A 190 -10.25 23.58 6.45
N LYS A 191 -9.87 22.49 7.13
CA LYS A 191 -10.07 21.10 6.65
C LYS A 191 -11.49 20.82 6.14
N ARG A 192 -12.52 21.24 6.89
CA ARG A 192 -13.93 21.05 6.48
C ARG A 192 -14.27 21.69 5.13
N LEU A 193 -13.67 22.84 4.82
CA LEU A 193 -13.86 23.52 3.54
C LEU A 193 -13.04 22.84 2.44
N GLN A 194 -11.81 22.40 2.75
CA GLN A 194 -11.00 21.58 1.83
C GLN A 194 -11.75 20.32 1.41
N ASP A 195 -12.32 19.56 2.36
CA ASP A 195 -13.04 18.31 2.08
C ASP A 195 -14.23 18.54 1.15
N ARG A 196 -14.99 19.61 1.38
CA ARG A 196 -16.13 19.99 0.52
C ARG A 196 -15.65 20.36 -0.89
N MET A 197 -14.57 21.14 -1.00
CA MET A 197 -14.01 21.52 -2.29
C MET A 197 -13.43 20.33 -3.04
N LEU A 198 -12.75 19.41 -2.34
CA LEU A 198 -12.23 18.18 -2.91
C LEU A 198 -13.38 17.35 -3.49
N LYS A 199 -14.43 17.09 -2.71
CA LYS A 199 -15.59 16.34 -3.19
C LYS A 199 -16.20 16.96 -4.46
N LEU A 200 -16.40 18.28 -4.47
CA LEU A 200 -17.00 18.98 -5.61
C LEU A 200 -16.09 18.96 -6.85
N ARG A 201 -14.79 19.24 -6.69
CA ARG A 201 -13.85 19.36 -7.81
C ARG A 201 -13.36 18.00 -8.33
N LEU A 202 -13.39 16.96 -7.50
CA LEU A 202 -12.94 15.62 -7.89
C LEU A 202 -14.06 14.76 -8.50
N ALA A 203 -15.33 15.06 -8.23
CA ALA A 203 -16.47 14.33 -8.81
C ALA A 203 -16.39 14.14 -10.35
N PRO A 204 -16.13 15.18 -11.18
CA PRO A 204 -16.03 14.98 -12.63
C PRO A 204 -14.84 14.08 -13.03
N TYR A 205 -13.73 14.14 -12.29
CA TYR A 205 -12.58 13.27 -12.55
C TYR A 205 -12.85 11.81 -12.15
N GLY A 206 -13.67 11.58 -11.12
CA GLY A 206 -14.15 10.24 -10.78
C GLY A 206 -14.92 9.62 -11.94
N VAL A 207 -15.87 10.35 -12.52
CA VAL A 207 -16.62 9.87 -13.71
C VAL A 207 -15.69 9.66 -14.91
N ALA A 208 -14.76 10.59 -15.15
CA ALA A 208 -13.78 10.47 -16.24
C ALA A 208 -12.89 9.23 -16.08
N LEU A 209 -12.50 8.89 -14.85
CA LEU A 209 -11.71 7.69 -14.58
C LEU A 209 -12.51 6.43 -14.88
N LEU A 210 -13.76 6.34 -14.40
CA LEU A 210 -14.61 5.16 -14.60
C LEU A 210 -14.87 4.87 -16.09
N LYS A 211 -14.95 5.90 -16.94
CA LYS A 211 -15.09 5.74 -18.41
C LYS A 211 -13.94 4.99 -19.07
N ASN A 212 -12.75 5.05 -18.47
CA ASN A 212 -11.56 4.38 -18.99
C ASN A 212 -11.49 2.91 -18.53
N THR A 213 -12.63 2.35 -18.11
CA THR A 213 -12.77 0.94 -17.73
C THR A 213 -11.68 0.48 -16.76
N PRO A 214 -11.44 1.20 -15.65
CA PRO A 214 -10.39 0.85 -14.71
C PRO A 214 -10.68 -0.54 -14.14
N GLU A 215 -9.60 -1.28 -13.95
CA GLU A 215 -9.64 -2.62 -13.40
C GLU A 215 -8.69 -2.71 -12.20
N PHE A 216 -9.16 -3.43 -11.19
CA PHE A 216 -8.39 -3.83 -10.03
C PHE A 216 -8.46 -5.34 -9.90
N ALA A 217 -7.32 -5.98 -9.68
CA ALA A 217 -7.26 -7.41 -9.46
C ALA A 217 -6.36 -7.76 -8.27
N ILE A 218 -6.78 -8.78 -7.53
CA ILE A 218 -5.94 -9.59 -6.66
C ILE A 218 -5.79 -10.92 -7.41
N THR A 219 -4.69 -11.09 -8.15
CA THR A 219 -4.50 -12.26 -9.03
C THR A 219 -4.03 -13.49 -8.27
N SER A 220 -3.50 -13.29 -7.07
CA SER A 220 -3.18 -14.38 -6.15
C SER A 220 -3.13 -13.82 -4.75
N LEU A 221 -3.87 -14.43 -3.83
CA LEU A 221 -3.75 -14.24 -2.39
C LEU A 221 -3.56 -15.61 -1.75
N ASN A 222 -2.59 -15.70 -0.84
CA ASN A 222 -2.35 -16.89 -0.06
C ASN A 222 -1.86 -16.50 1.33
N PHE A 223 -2.39 -17.13 2.35
CA PHE A 223 -1.98 -16.89 3.73
C PHE A 223 -2.21 -18.12 4.60
N ASN A 224 -1.14 -18.66 5.16
CA ASN A 224 -1.23 -19.79 6.08
C ASN A 224 -1.58 -19.33 7.49
N MET A 225 -2.50 -20.02 8.15
CA MET A 225 -2.93 -19.74 9.52
C MET A 225 -2.98 -21.06 10.31
N PRO A 226 -2.99 -21.02 11.65
CA PRO A 226 -3.20 -22.22 12.47
C PRO A 226 -4.46 -23.01 12.11
N GLU A 227 -5.50 -22.30 11.68
CA GLU A 227 -6.81 -22.83 11.34
C GLU A 227 -6.85 -23.52 9.96
N GLY A 228 -5.87 -23.22 9.10
CA GLY A 228 -5.82 -23.66 7.71
C GLY A 228 -5.31 -22.56 6.78
N GLU A 229 -5.50 -22.76 5.48
CA GLU A 229 -4.93 -21.89 4.47
C GLU A 229 -5.99 -21.00 3.82
N LEU A 230 -5.78 -19.68 3.86
CA LEU A 230 -6.60 -18.73 3.11
C LEU A 230 -6.05 -18.61 1.68
N ARG A 231 -6.90 -18.77 0.68
CA ARG A 231 -6.55 -18.48 -0.71
C ARG A 231 -7.64 -17.68 -1.40
N GLY A 232 -7.27 -16.89 -2.39
CA GLY A 232 -8.28 -16.27 -3.23
C GLY A 232 -7.76 -15.44 -4.38
N THR A 233 -8.70 -15.05 -5.23
CA THR A 233 -8.54 -14.07 -6.29
C THR A 233 -9.75 -13.15 -6.32
N LEU A 234 -9.52 -11.90 -6.70
CA LEU A 234 -10.57 -10.90 -6.89
C LEU A 234 -10.28 -10.18 -8.19
N ARG A 235 -11.30 -9.93 -9.00
CA ARG A 235 -11.22 -9.05 -10.16
C ARG A 235 -12.42 -8.14 -10.13
N VAL A 236 -12.19 -6.85 -10.27
CA VAL A 236 -13.23 -5.83 -10.36
C VAL A 236 -12.89 -4.93 -11.53
N LYS A 237 -13.77 -4.91 -12.53
CA LYS A 237 -13.63 -4.13 -13.76
C LYS A 237 -14.88 -3.30 -13.98
N MET A 238 -14.67 -2.06 -14.39
CA MET A 238 -15.76 -1.22 -14.89
C MET A 238 -15.98 -1.50 -16.38
N GLU A 239 -17.22 -1.77 -16.77
CA GLU A 239 -17.62 -1.85 -18.18
C GLU A 239 -17.96 -0.47 -18.75
N PRO A 240 -17.86 -0.27 -20.07
CA PRO A 240 -18.25 0.97 -20.72
C PRO A 240 -19.71 1.35 -20.41
N PHE A 241 -19.97 2.64 -20.19
CA PHE A 241 -21.31 3.14 -19.86
C PHE A 241 -21.56 4.54 -20.44
N ASP A 242 -22.84 4.92 -20.56
CA ASP A 242 -23.26 6.27 -20.94
C ASP A 242 -23.29 7.21 -19.70
N GLN A 243 -22.72 8.40 -19.82
CA GLN A 243 -22.70 9.42 -18.77
C GLN A 243 -24.08 9.84 -18.29
N LEU A 244 -25.07 9.84 -19.18
CA LEU A 244 -26.44 10.20 -18.81
C LEU A 244 -27.01 9.21 -17.79
N ALA A 245 -26.58 7.95 -17.80
CA ALA A 245 -26.98 6.94 -16.83
C ALA A 245 -26.34 7.18 -15.44
N LEU A 246 -25.09 7.67 -15.37
CA LEU A 246 -24.44 8.00 -14.08
C LEU A 246 -24.84 9.36 -13.51
N ALA A 247 -25.32 10.30 -14.34
CA ALA A 247 -25.75 11.61 -13.88
C ALA A 247 -26.92 11.53 -12.86
N ALA A 248 -27.68 10.44 -12.88
CA ALA A 248 -28.72 10.15 -11.90
C ALA A 248 -28.20 9.65 -10.54
N LEU A 249 -26.88 9.40 -10.40
CA LEU A 249 -26.21 8.88 -9.19
C LEU A 249 -26.94 7.70 -8.54
N ASN A 250 -27.61 6.86 -9.34
CA ASN A 250 -28.35 5.72 -8.84
C ASN A 250 -27.37 4.55 -8.57
N PRO A 251 -27.20 4.10 -7.31
CA PRO A 251 -26.28 3.02 -6.98
C PRO A 251 -26.58 1.70 -7.69
N SER A 252 -27.85 1.44 -8.04
CA SER A 252 -28.20 0.21 -8.77
C SER A 252 -27.66 0.20 -10.20
N LEU A 253 -27.50 1.38 -10.82
CA LEU A 253 -26.92 1.48 -12.17
C LEU A 253 -25.41 1.24 -12.16
N LEU A 254 -24.72 1.54 -11.05
CA LEU A 254 -23.30 1.22 -10.90
C LEU A 254 -23.06 -0.29 -10.86
N LEU A 255 -23.96 -1.06 -10.25
CA LEU A 255 -23.87 -2.53 -10.23
C LEU A 255 -24.01 -3.13 -11.62
N ASN A 256 -24.82 -2.51 -12.50
CA ASN A 256 -25.02 -3.01 -13.87
C ASN A 256 -23.81 -2.80 -14.77
N ILE A 257 -22.85 -1.96 -14.39
CA ILE A 257 -21.64 -1.66 -15.18
C ILE A 257 -20.38 -2.20 -14.48
N LEU A 258 -20.56 -3.04 -13.48
CA LEU A 258 -19.48 -3.67 -12.72
C LEU A 258 -19.39 -5.14 -13.13
N ASP A 259 -18.24 -5.54 -13.70
CA ASP A 259 -17.86 -6.95 -13.81
C ASP A 259 -16.98 -7.28 -12.60
N ALA A 260 -17.48 -8.15 -11.72
CA ALA A 260 -16.76 -8.55 -10.52
C ALA A 260 -16.72 -10.07 -10.41
N GLN A 261 -15.53 -10.59 -10.12
CA GLN A 261 -15.28 -12.01 -9.92
C GLN A 261 -14.54 -12.20 -8.61
N LEU A 262 -15.06 -13.05 -7.75
CA LEU A 262 -14.46 -13.38 -6.45
C LEU A 262 -14.40 -14.89 -6.32
N ASP A 263 -13.18 -15.40 -6.19
CA ASP A 263 -12.89 -16.78 -5.81
C ASP A 263 -12.14 -16.76 -4.49
N MET A 264 -12.66 -17.43 -3.46
CA MET A 264 -11.95 -17.56 -2.19
C MET A 264 -12.17 -18.91 -1.56
N HIS A 265 -11.15 -19.36 -0.84
CA HIS A 265 -11.14 -20.56 -0.03
C HIS A 265 -10.74 -20.16 1.40
N ILE A 266 -11.63 -20.42 2.36
CA ILE A 266 -11.52 -19.96 3.74
C ILE A 266 -11.73 -21.14 4.70
N PRO A 267 -10.84 -21.39 5.67
CA PRO A 267 -11.06 -22.41 6.71
C PRO A 267 -12.33 -22.13 7.52
N GLN A 268 -13.18 -23.15 7.72
CA GLN A 268 -14.43 -23.00 8.49
C GLN A 268 -14.18 -22.66 9.96
N SER A 269 -13.04 -23.09 10.52
CA SER A 269 -12.59 -22.81 11.89
C SER A 269 -12.48 -21.31 12.18
N LEU A 270 -12.24 -20.46 11.18
CA LEU A 270 -12.23 -18.99 11.37
C LEU A 270 -13.60 -18.42 11.77
N LEU A 271 -14.66 -19.13 11.42
CA LEU A 271 -16.05 -18.73 11.70
C LEU A 271 -16.58 -19.39 12.99
N GLN A 272 -16.01 -20.52 13.37
CA GLN A 272 -16.51 -21.35 14.47
C GLN A 272 -15.76 -21.10 15.79
N ASP A 273 -14.52 -20.63 15.74
CA ASP A 273 -13.69 -20.46 16.94
C ASP A 273 -13.71 -19.00 17.42
N ASP A 274 -14.23 -18.76 18.62
CA ASP A 274 -14.31 -17.45 19.25
C ASP A 274 -12.94 -16.79 19.47
N SER A 275 -11.85 -17.56 19.45
CA SER A 275 -10.49 -17.08 19.72
C SER A 275 -9.69 -16.62 18.49
N THR A 276 -10.14 -16.92 17.27
CA THR A 276 -9.27 -16.85 16.06
C THR A 276 -9.46 -15.61 15.19
N ALA A 277 -10.70 -15.11 15.07
CA ALA A 277 -11.02 -13.90 14.29
C ALA A 277 -11.75 -12.84 15.14
N ASP A 278 -11.45 -11.56 14.85
CA ASP A 278 -12.17 -10.40 15.37
C ASP A 278 -13.68 -10.55 15.12
N GLU A 279 -14.51 -10.19 16.10
CA GLU A 279 -15.98 -10.27 16.00
C GLU A 279 -16.50 -9.60 14.72
N THR A 280 -15.87 -8.52 14.27
CA THR A 280 -16.23 -7.80 13.04
C THR A 280 -16.03 -8.65 11.79
N ILE A 281 -14.95 -9.44 11.76
CA ILE A 281 -14.64 -10.32 10.63
C ILE A 281 -15.64 -11.47 10.62
N LYS A 282 -15.89 -12.08 11.77
CA LYS A 282 -16.90 -13.16 11.91
C LYS A 282 -18.29 -12.70 11.49
N GLN A 283 -18.73 -11.54 11.96
CA GLN A 283 -20.02 -10.97 11.56
C GLN A 283 -20.12 -10.80 10.05
N ARG A 284 -19.07 -10.28 9.39
CA ARG A 284 -19.06 -10.12 7.92
C ARG A 284 -19.11 -11.46 7.19
N LEU A 285 -18.31 -12.43 7.63
CA LEU A 285 -18.30 -13.76 7.02
C LEU A 285 -19.64 -14.50 7.24
N ASN A 286 -20.28 -14.33 8.40
CA ASN A 286 -21.62 -14.86 8.65
C ASN A 286 -22.66 -14.23 7.73
N VAL A 287 -22.62 -12.91 7.50
CA VAL A 287 -23.48 -12.26 6.51
C VAL A 287 -23.28 -12.87 5.12
N TRP A 288 -22.05 -13.21 4.75
CA TRP A 288 -21.75 -13.82 3.45
C TRP A 288 -22.24 -15.26 3.35
N LEU A 289 -22.21 -16.03 4.44
CA LEU A 289 -22.85 -17.33 4.52
C LEU A 289 -24.37 -17.22 4.34
N GLU A 290 -25.01 -16.31 5.07
CA GLU A 290 -26.46 -16.09 4.99
C GLU A 290 -26.91 -15.63 3.59
N GLN A 291 -26.08 -14.86 2.90
CA GLN A 291 -26.33 -14.39 1.53
C GLN A 291 -25.98 -15.43 0.45
N GLY A 292 -25.45 -16.60 0.84
CA GLY A 292 -25.02 -17.64 -0.10
C GLY A 292 -23.79 -17.25 -0.93
N ILE A 293 -23.03 -16.23 -0.50
CA ILE A 293 -21.76 -15.83 -1.11
C ILE A 293 -20.68 -16.84 -0.74
N LEU A 294 -20.66 -17.26 0.54
CA LEU A 294 -19.85 -18.36 1.01
C LEU A 294 -20.72 -19.62 1.10
N ILE A 295 -20.22 -20.72 0.54
CA ILE A 295 -20.86 -22.04 0.59
C ILE A 295 -19.84 -23.07 1.07
N PRO A 296 -20.24 -24.16 1.75
CA PRO A 296 -19.31 -25.25 2.07
C PRO A 296 -18.63 -25.78 0.80
N ALA A 297 -17.33 -26.01 0.86
CA ALA A 297 -16.59 -26.59 -0.27
C ALA A 297 -16.98 -28.07 -0.45
N GLU A 298 -17.30 -28.47 -1.68
CA GLU A 298 -17.74 -29.84 -1.99
C GLU A 298 -16.61 -30.85 -1.87
N ASP A 299 -15.37 -30.42 -2.13
CA ASP A 299 -14.16 -31.23 -2.16
C ASP A 299 -13.37 -31.20 -0.84
N GLN A 300 -13.66 -30.23 0.04
CA GLN A 300 -12.98 -30.03 1.32
C GLN A 300 -13.97 -29.69 2.44
N SER A 301 -14.35 -30.68 3.24
CA SER A 301 -15.38 -30.56 4.28
C SER A 301 -15.12 -29.47 5.33
N ASN A 302 -13.87 -29.02 5.48
CA ASN A 302 -13.44 -28.05 6.50
C ASN A 302 -13.23 -26.65 5.93
N TYR A 303 -13.66 -26.39 4.70
CA TYR A 303 -13.52 -25.10 4.03
C TYR A 303 -14.88 -24.54 3.57
N TYR A 304 -14.95 -23.22 3.51
CA TYR A 304 -15.92 -22.47 2.72
C TYR A 304 -15.26 -22.02 1.42
N GLN A 305 -16.03 -22.05 0.34
CA GLN A 305 -15.67 -21.49 -0.96
C GLN A 305 -16.64 -20.36 -1.31
N SER A 306 -16.13 -19.34 -2.00
CA SER A 306 -16.95 -18.33 -2.67
C SER A 306 -16.65 -18.38 -4.15
N GLN A 307 -17.69 -18.44 -4.99
CA GLN A 307 -17.58 -18.18 -6.41
C GLN A 307 -18.68 -17.19 -6.80
N MET A 308 -18.34 -15.90 -6.81
CA MET A 308 -19.24 -14.85 -7.25
C MET A 308 -18.81 -14.39 -8.64
N GLN A 309 -19.78 -14.30 -9.54
CA GLN A 309 -19.61 -13.61 -10.81
C GLN A 309 -20.77 -12.62 -11.00
N LEU A 310 -20.47 -11.35 -10.88
CA LEU A 310 -21.35 -10.27 -11.32
C LEU A 310 -20.92 -9.91 -12.74
N LYS A 311 -21.83 -10.04 -13.70
CA LYS A 311 -21.62 -9.53 -15.06
C LYS A 311 -22.39 -8.25 -15.22
N ALA A 312 -21.76 -7.28 -15.88
CA ALA A 312 -22.46 -6.10 -16.33
C ALA A 312 -23.67 -6.50 -17.19
N SER A 313 -24.81 -5.88 -16.92
CA SER A 313 -26.04 -6.07 -17.69
C SER A 313 -26.01 -5.06 -18.84
N THR A 314 -25.81 -5.55 -20.06
CA THR A 314 -25.86 -4.77 -21.31
C THR A 314 -27.25 -4.25 -21.62
#